data_AF-A0A1B6CSK2-F1
#
_entry.id   AF-A0A1B6CSK2-F1
#
_cell.length_a   1.000
_cell.length_b   1.000
_cell.length_c   1.000
_cell.angle_alpha   90.00
_cell.angle_beta   90.00
_cell.angle_gamma   90.00
#
_symmetry.space_group_name_H-M   'P 1'
#
loop_
_entity.id
_entity.type
_entity.pdbx_description
1 polymer ?
#
loop_
_entity_poly.entity_id
_entity_poly.type
_entity_poly.pdbx_seq_one_letter_code
_entity_poly.pdbx_strand_id
1 'polypeptide(L)'
;MEPNGSDYWDGWFYLSLLNGIRHLNITSKDSTCNHHSYLYQKHLQNLTLWAVQMFDSSAVTASGFVVGDTYQMGHFDGCVSVSVPEMGILGKYCLASLQFQPDVHIYPHFHRDSLSVFNNPSFKASLWEKLKVTFDPKRFRRDVLHWATCVPASCSNEDIQTSLQAALSPTFRQSGLHVNLTLGRDMCYSTNEHENFNFGFFVITGILFVASLVVLTSTFFDFLLYSDVKRKPSKLGTYVKLFSLQTSFKELVAPSSSREEFRICNFLKVFGMCIVITGHRLMYMNSMQSQNTEYFYERIINYFMTILILNGGLIVDVFFVMSGFLLCLNVCKELDKKSSLNIPLIILVRWLRIIPTYAVSVAIHAYILIHFSDGPLWKFLIGRVATRCQQNWWSNLLFINNYINVDQQCMIQSWYLSCDMHFFVIGIFLIYITWRWHKTGGTLLLLTLLVSVGIPAYITYVNKYKGVVRLYHG
;
A
#
# COMPACT_ATOMS: atom_id res chain seq x y z
N MET A 1 13.77 -13.03 -49.28
CA MET A 1 12.80 -13.89 -48.58
C MET A 1 12.29 -13.09 -47.40
N GLU A 2 11.06 -12.60 -47.51
CA GLU A 2 10.37 -12.01 -46.36
C GLU A 2 10.22 -13.11 -45.29
N PRO A 3 10.62 -12.87 -44.03
CA PRO A 3 10.49 -13.89 -43.00
C PRO A 3 9.00 -14.10 -42.68
N ASN A 4 8.53 -15.34 -42.80
CA ASN A 4 7.16 -15.74 -42.46
C ASN A 4 6.89 -15.44 -40.98
N GLY A 5 5.94 -14.54 -40.71
CA GLY A 5 5.62 -14.06 -39.36
C GLY A 5 4.93 -15.08 -38.44
N SER A 6 4.50 -16.24 -38.95
CA SER A 6 3.82 -17.27 -38.17
C SER A 6 4.77 -18.11 -37.31
N ASP A 7 6.03 -18.26 -37.71
CA ASP A 7 6.98 -19.07 -36.96
C ASP A 7 7.46 -18.35 -35.69
N TYR A 8 7.37 -17.03 -35.62
CA TYR A 8 8.04 -16.18 -34.61
C TYR A 8 7.29 -15.95 -33.29
N TRP A 9 5.98 -16.17 -33.21
CA TRP A 9 5.18 -15.44 -32.21
C TRP A 9 4.98 -16.17 -30.88
N ASP A 10 4.56 -17.43 -30.87
CA ASP A 10 4.23 -18.14 -29.62
C ASP A 10 5.39 -18.94 -29.04
N GLY A 11 6.46 -19.12 -29.82
CA GLY A 11 7.66 -19.81 -29.38
C GLY A 11 8.71 -18.88 -28.82
N TRP A 12 9.07 -17.79 -29.49
CA TRP A 12 10.45 -17.30 -29.42
C TRP A 12 10.73 -16.45 -28.18
N PHE A 13 9.82 -15.55 -27.80
CA PHE A 13 9.98 -14.78 -26.56
C PHE A 13 10.01 -15.72 -25.35
N TYR A 14 9.06 -16.66 -25.30
CA TYR A 14 8.93 -17.63 -24.20
C TYR A 14 10.05 -18.67 -24.18
N LEU A 15 10.42 -19.24 -25.34
CA LEU A 15 11.53 -20.17 -25.50
C LEU A 15 12.86 -19.48 -25.25
N SER A 16 13.04 -18.22 -25.65
CA SER A 16 14.27 -17.47 -25.35
C SER A 16 14.45 -17.30 -23.85
N LEU A 17 13.35 -16.99 -23.16
CA LEU A 17 13.35 -16.76 -21.74
C LEU A 17 13.48 -18.08 -20.96
N LEU A 18 12.78 -19.13 -21.39
CA LEU A 18 12.90 -20.49 -20.86
C LEU A 18 14.30 -21.07 -21.07
N ASN A 19 14.88 -20.92 -22.27
CA ASN A 19 16.25 -21.34 -22.56
C ASN A 19 17.27 -20.57 -21.73
N GLY A 20 17.09 -19.26 -21.57
CA GLY A 20 17.95 -18.42 -20.73
C GLY A 20 17.94 -18.85 -19.26
N ILE A 21 16.76 -19.20 -18.72
CA ILE A 21 16.62 -19.63 -17.32
C ILE A 21 17.11 -21.06 -17.12
N ARG A 22 16.77 -21.98 -18.02
CA ARG A 22 17.19 -23.38 -17.93
C ARG A 22 18.71 -23.51 -17.89
N HIS A 23 19.41 -22.66 -18.64
CA HIS A 23 20.87 -22.62 -18.70
C HIS A 23 21.50 -21.50 -17.85
N LEU A 24 20.73 -20.90 -16.92
CA LEU A 24 21.22 -19.82 -16.07
C LEU A 24 22.26 -20.35 -15.09
N ASN A 25 23.52 -19.99 -15.34
CA ASN A 25 24.60 -20.19 -14.39
C ASN A 25 25.00 -18.83 -13.82
N ILE A 26 24.82 -18.65 -12.51
CA ILE A 26 25.12 -17.36 -11.86
C ILE A 26 26.63 -17.28 -11.64
N THR A 27 27.22 -16.24 -12.20
CA THR A 27 28.63 -15.92 -12.01
C THR A 27 28.75 -14.81 -10.99
N SER A 28 29.45 -15.07 -9.90
CA SER A 28 29.71 -14.14 -8.80
C SER A 28 31.19 -14.09 -8.47
N LYS A 29 31.60 -13.05 -7.74
CA LYS A 29 32.92 -13.03 -7.07
C LYS A 29 32.94 -13.97 -5.86
N ASP A 30 31.78 -14.28 -5.28
CA ASP A 30 31.63 -15.22 -4.17
C ASP A 30 31.74 -16.66 -4.68
N SER A 31 32.75 -17.38 -4.18
CA SER A 31 32.97 -18.79 -4.49
C SER A 31 31.80 -19.67 -4.06
N THR A 32 31.07 -19.28 -3.00
CA THR A 32 29.91 -20.00 -2.48
C THR A 32 28.75 -19.93 -3.47
N CYS A 33 28.43 -18.73 -3.96
CA CYS A 33 27.39 -18.55 -4.99
C CYS A 33 27.72 -19.34 -6.27
N ASN A 34 28.98 -19.30 -6.73
CA ASN A 34 29.40 -20.07 -7.90
C ASN A 34 29.26 -21.58 -7.67
N HIS A 35 29.69 -22.07 -6.49
CA HIS A 35 29.61 -23.48 -6.16
C HIS A 35 28.17 -23.97 -6.05
N HIS A 36 27.31 -23.23 -5.34
CA HIS A 36 25.89 -23.56 -5.23
C HIS A 36 25.17 -23.50 -6.59
N SER A 37 25.51 -22.54 -7.44
CA SER A 37 24.95 -22.43 -8.80
C SER A 37 25.37 -23.60 -9.69
N TYR A 38 26.63 -24.02 -9.59
CA TYR A 38 27.12 -25.22 -10.27
C TYR A 38 26.42 -26.49 -9.80
N LEU A 39 26.29 -26.68 -8.48
CA LEU A 39 25.58 -27.81 -7.90
C LEU A 39 24.11 -27.82 -8.35
N TYR A 40 23.43 -26.69 -8.28
CA TYR A 40 22.07 -26.54 -8.76
C TYR A 40 21.92 -26.97 -10.22
N GLN A 41 22.78 -26.48 -11.12
CA GLN A 41 22.75 -26.86 -12.53
C GLN A 41 22.99 -28.36 -12.76
N LYS A 42 23.98 -28.94 -12.07
CA LYS A 42 24.28 -30.38 -12.13
C LYS A 42 23.10 -31.23 -11.66
N HIS A 43 22.47 -30.83 -10.56
CA HIS A 43 21.34 -31.53 -9.97
C HIS A 43 20.04 -31.35 -10.76
N LEU A 44 19.88 -30.22 -11.44
CA LEU A 44 18.79 -29.98 -12.38
C LEU A 44 18.90 -30.88 -13.62
N GLN A 45 20.11 -31.07 -14.16
CA GLN A 45 20.37 -32.02 -15.24
C GLN A 45 20.06 -33.47 -14.84
N ASN A 46 20.33 -33.81 -13.58
CA ASN A 46 20.01 -35.13 -13.01
C ASN A 46 18.55 -35.28 -12.55
N LEU A 47 17.70 -34.27 -12.76
CA LEU A 47 16.28 -34.26 -12.37
C LEU A 47 16.04 -34.57 -10.88
N THR A 48 16.96 -34.15 -10.01
CA THR A 48 16.76 -34.33 -8.57
C THR A 48 15.63 -33.42 -8.07
N LEU A 49 14.83 -33.93 -7.11
CA LEU A 49 13.60 -33.29 -6.68
C LEU A 49 13.78 -31.82 -6.26
N TRP A 50 14.77 -31.53 -5.42
CA TRP A 50 14.98 -30.16 -4.92
C TRP A 50 15.35 -29.18 -6.05
N ALA A 51 16.15 -29.61 -7.02
CA ALA A 51 16.58 -28.75 -8.13
C ALA A 51 15.44 -28.54 -9.13
N VAL A 52 14.65 -29.59 -9.41
CA VAL A 52 13.44 -29.45 -10.24
C VAL A 52 12.40 -28.56 -9.54
N GLN A 53 12.16 -28.75 -8.25
CA GLN A 53 11.26 -27.89 -7.47
C GLN A 53 11.71 -26.42 -7.51
N MET A 54 13.01 -26.17 -7.37
CA MET A 54 13.58 -24.83 -7.44
C MET A 54 13.38 -24.20 -8.82
N PHE A 55 13.63 -24.95 -9.91
CA PHE A 55 13.37 -24.49 -11.27
C PHE A 55 11.88 -24.23 -11.53
N ASP A 56 11.01 -25.17 -11.15
CA ASP A 56 9.55 -25.10 -11.29
C ASP A 56 8.93 -23.95 -10.48
N SER A 57 9.59 -23.53 -9.40
CA SER A 57 9.17 -22.38 -8.61
C SER A 57 9.45 -21.04 -9.28
N SER A 58 10.35 -21.00 -10.28
CA SER A 58 10.53 -19.83 -11.12
C SER A 58 9.31 -19.64 -12.02
N ALA A 59 9.07 -18.43 -12.52
CA ALA A 59 8.24 -18.33 -13.70
C ALA A 59 8.96 -19.07 -14.84
N VAL A 60 8.27 -20.01 -15.49
CA VAL A 60 8.80 -20.82 -16.59
C VAL A 60 8.25 -20.32 -17.94
N THR A 61 7.00 -19.87 -17.95
CA THR A 61 6.32 -19.31 -19.13
C THR A 61 5.56 -18.04 -18.75
N ALA A 62 5.59 -17.01 -19.60
CA ALA A 62 4.66 -15.90 -19.45
C ALA A 62 3.33 -16.27 -20.11
N SER A 63 2.23 -15.83 -19.52
CA SER A 63 0.92 -15.82 -20.16
C SER A 63 0.37 -14.40 -20.18
N GLY A 64 -0.59 -14.14 -21.07
CA GLY A 64 -1.37 -12.90 -21.02
C GLY A 64 -0.61 -11.63 -21.42
N PHE A 65 0.51 -11.77 -22.14
CA PHE A 65 1.35 -10.65 -22.58
C PHE A 65 0.56 -9.56 -23.34
N VAL A 66 -0.32 -9.96 -24.26
CA VAL A 66 -1.17 -9.04 -25.05
C VAL A 66 -2.18 -8.30 -24.19
N VAL A 67 -2.77 -8.99 -23.20
CA VAL A 67 -3.76 -8.43 -22.27
C VAL A 67 -3.11 -7.74 -21.06
N GLY A 68 -1.77 -7.71 -21.00
CA GLY A 68 -1.02 -6.95 -20.01
C GLY A 68 -0.65 -7.65 -18.74
N ASP A 69 -0.58 -8.98 -18.72
CA ASP A 69 -0.13 -9.72 -17.55
C ASP A 69 1.39 -9.54 -17.40
N THR A 70 1.77 -8.39 -16.84
CA THR A 70 3.16 -7.96 -16.70
C THR A 70 3.83 -8.58 -15.49
N TYR A 71 3.12 -9.30 -14.62
CA TYR A 71 3.71 -9.97 -13.45
C TYR A 71 3.60 -11.47 -13.58
N GLN A 72 4.75 -12.12 -13.70
CA GLN A 72 4.91 -13.57 -13.76
C GLN A 72 5.55 -14.01 -12.45
N MET A 73 4.72 -14.34 -11.47
CA MET A 73 5.13 -14.48 -10.07
C MET A 73 5.74 -15.84 -9.72
N GLY A 74 5.65 -16.86 -10.59
CA GLY A 74 6.06 -18.22 -10.24
C GLY A 74 5.43 -18.70 -8.93
N HIS A 75 6.09 -19.65 -8.25
CA HIS A 75 5.67 -20.15 -6.94
C HIS A 75 6.61 -19.64 -5.84
N PHE A 76 6.22 -18.54 -5.19
CA PHE A 76 6.97 -17.94 -4.08
C PHE A 76 7.26 -18.94 -2.95
N ASP A 77 6.22 -19.54 -2.37
CA ASP A 77 6.37 -20.49 -1.26
C ASP A 77 7.15 -21.75 -1.68
N GLY A 78 6.99 -22.18 -2.93
CA GLY A 78 7.72 -23.29 -3.52
C GLY A 78 9.23 -23.02 -3.56
N CYS A 79 9.63 -21.80 -3.94
CA CYS A 79 11.04 -21.41 -4.00
C CYS A 79 11.66 -21.31 -2.60
N VAL A 80 10.97 -20.61 -1.69
CA VAL A 80 11.52 -20.27 -0.38
C VAL A 80 11.53 -21.47 0.59
N SER A 81 10.68 -22.46 0.35
CA SER A 81 10.72 -23.74 1.08
C SER A 81 11.87 -24.67 0.67
N VAL A 82 12.57 -24.40 -0.43
CA VAL A 82 13.74 -25.21 -0.84
C VAL A 82 14.86 -25.05 0.19
N SER A 83 15.18 -26.16 0.86
CA SER A 83 16.30 -26.28 1.78
C SER A 83 17.00 -27.61 1.58
N VAL A 84 18.31 -27.56 1.35
CA VAL A 84 19.15 -28.75 1.20
C VAL A 84 20.29 -28.70 2.23
N PRO A 85 20.04 -29.18 3.47
CA PRO A 85 20.96 -29.02 4.59
C PRO A 85 22.35 -29.62 4.34
N GLU A 86 22.41 -30.77 3.66
CA GLU A 86 23.66 -31.48 3.34
C GLU A 86 24.63 -30.65 2.48
N MET A 87 24.07 -29.75 1.66
CA MET A 87 24.82 -28.87 0.77
C MET A 87 24.80 -27.40 1.20
N GLY A 88 24.07 -27.06 2.28
CA GLY A 88 23.90 -25.68 2.73
C GLY A 88 23.16 -24.77 1.73
N ILE A 89 22.34 -25.34 0.83
CA ILE A 89 21.63 -24.59 -0.20
C ILE A 89 20.23 -24.21 0.30
N LEU A 90 19.89 -22.93 0.17
CA LEU A 90 18.54 -22.41 0.40
C LEU A 90 18.04 -21.74 -0.88
N GLY A 91 16.74 -21.76 -1.12
CA GLY A 91 16.11 -21.04 -2.22
C GLY A 91 15.92 -19.55 -1.92
N LYS A 92 16.23 -18.71 -2.90
CA LYS A 92 15.97 -17.27 -2.89
C LYS A 92 15.10 -16.90 -4.07
N TYR A 93 13.93 -16.37 -3.75
CA TYR A 93 12.96 -15.87 -4.73
C TYR A 93 13.36 -14.46 -5.13
N CYS A 94 13.39 -14.15 -6.43
CA CYS A 94 13.67 -12.82 -6.95
C CYS A 94 12.73 -12.46 -8.09
N LEU A 95 12.14 -11.26 -8.06
CA LEU A 95 11.25 -10.75 -9.10
C LEU A 95 11.96 -9.66 -9.91
N ALA A 96 12.59 -10.06 -11.02
CA ALA A 96 13.34 -9.18 -11.90
C ALA A 96 12.40 -8.38 -12.82
N SER A 97 12.76 -7.14 -13.16
CA SER A 97 11.99 -6.31 -14.10
C SER A 97 12.73 -6.24 -15.44
N LEU A 98 12.12 -6.81 -16.48
CA LEU A 98 12.64 -6.87 -17.84
C LEU A 98 11.91 -5.80 -18.67
N GLN A 99 12.61 -4.72 -18.98
CA GLN A 99 12.12 -3.76 -19.95
C GLN A 99 12.58 -4.18 -21.34
N PHE A 100 11.65 -4.34 -22.28
CA PHE A 100 11.97 -4.78 -23.64
C PHE A 100 11.54 -3.75 -24.68
N GLN A 101 12.30 -3.66 -25.77
CA GLN A 101 11.99 -2.79 -26.91
C GLN A 101 12.39 -3.47 -28.22
N PRO A 102 11.59 -3.34 -29.29
CA PRO A 102 11.93 -3.89 -30.58
C PRO A 102 13.12 -3.16 -31.20
N ASP A 103 13.98 -3.89 -31.91
CA ASP A 103 15.14 -3.35 -32.61
C ASP A 103 14.71 -2.30 -33.64
N VAL A 104 15.41 -1.17 -33.63
CA VAL A 104 15.08 0.00 -34.46
C VAL A 104 15.21 -0.32 -35.95
N HIS A 105 16.16 -1.18 -36.34
CA HIS A 105 16.38 -1.55 -37.73
C HIS A 105 15.33 -2.53 -38.25
N ILE A 106 14.79 -3.38 -37.37
CA ILE A 106 13.77 -4.38 -37.73
C ILE A 106 12.37 -3.76 -37.69
N TYR A 107 12.10 -2.88 -36.71
CA TYR A 107 10.79 -2.27 -36.49
C TYR A 107 10.86 -0.73 -36.43
N PRO A 108 11.24 -0.04 -37.52
CA PRO A 108 11.40 1.42 -37.53
C PRO A 108 10.11 2.17 -37.23
N HIS A 109 8.94 1.61 -37.59
CA HIS A 109 7.62 2.20 -37.33
C HIS A 109 7.25 2.26 -35.84
N PHE A 110 7.83 1.37 -35.01
CA PHE A 110 7.61 1.42 -33.57
C PHE A 110 8.14 2.72 -32.97
N HIS A 111 9.28 3.20 -33.47
CA HIS A 111 10.00 4.36 -32.92
C HIS A 111 9.61 5.71 -33.55
N ARG A 112 8.95 5.70 -34.71
CA ARG A 112 8.74 6.92 -35.51
C ARG A 112 7.61 7.82 -35.03
N ASP A 113 6.52 7.24 -34.52
CA ASP A 113 5.31 7.99 -34.14
C ASP A 113 5.05 7.91 -32.63
N SER A 114 5.04 9.02 -31.89
CA SER A 114 4.50 9.02 -30.53
C SER A 114 2.98 9.14 -30.61
N LEU A 115 2.25 8.11 -30.17
CA LEU A 115 0.78 8.19 -30.12
C LEU A 115 0.38 8.95 -28.85
N SER A 116 -0.12 10.17 -29.03
CA SER A 116 -0.68 11.01 -27.95
C SER A 116 -2.04 10.51 -27.47
N VAL A 117 -2.78 9.78 -28.34
CA VAL A 117 -4.05 9.10 -28.03
C VAL A 117 -4.01 7.72 -28.68
N PHE A 118 -4.23 6.66 -27.89
CA PHE A 118 -4.19 5.30 -28.39
C PHE A 118 -5.60 4.80 -28.70
N ASN A 119 -5.87 4.47 -29.97
CA ASN A 119 -7.05 3.69 -30.35
C ASN A 119 -6.70 2.21 -30.35
N ASN A 120 -7.65 1.36 -29.93
CA ASN A 120 -7.44 -0.08 -30.00
C ASN A 120 -7.11 -0.46 -31.45
N PRO A 121 -5.95 -1.11 -31.69
CA PRO A 121 -5.50 -1.42 -33.03
C PRO A 121 -6.48 -2.39 -33.68
N SER A 122 -6.58 -2.31 -35.01
CA SER A 122 -7.37 -3.28 -35.77
C SER A 122 -6.92 -4.70 -35.46
N PHE A 123 -7.82 -5.68 -35.58
CA PHE A 123 -7.44 -7.09 -35.42
C PHE A 123 -6.35 -7.55 -36.43
N LYS A 124 -6.12 -6.77 -37.50
CA LYS A 124 -5.07 -7.00 -38.51
C LYS A 124 -3.75 -6.26 -38.25
N ALA A 125 -3.73 -5.37 -37.26
CA ALA A 125 -2.57 -4.54 -36.97
C ALA A 125 -1.46 -5.35 -36.29
N SER A 126 -0.25 -4.80 -36.30
CA SER A 126 0.90 -5.43 -35.65
C SER A 126 0.75 -5.43 -34.13
N LEU A 127 1.28 -6.46 -33.47
CA LEU A 127 1.42 -6.50 -32.01
C LEU A 127 2.11 -5.25 -31.47
N TRP A 128 3.14 -4.81 -32.18
CA TRP A 128 3.98 -3.70 -31.78
C TRP A 128 3.19 -2.40 -31.67
N GLU A 129 2.06 -2.29 -32.37
CA GLU A 129 1.11 -1.19 -32.17
C GLU A 129 0.44 -1.31 -30.79
N LYS A 130 0.00 -2.50 -30.38
CA LYS A 130 -0.63 -2.73 -29.06
C LYS A 130 0.34 -2.58 -27.87
N LEU A 131 1.60 -2.94 -28.04
CA LEU A 131 2.63 -2.85 -27.00
C LEU A 131 3.34 -1.49 -26.93
N LYS A 132 3.06 -0.61 -27.90
CA LYS A 132 3.71 0.69 -28.00
C LYS A 132 3.47 1.51 -26.74
N VAL A 133 4.55 2.09 -26.21
CA VAL A 133 4.46 3.00 -25.08
C VAL A 133 3.74 4.26 -25.53
N THR A 134 2.67 4.62 -24.83
CA THR A 134 1.86 5.80 -25.13
C THR A 134 1.85 6.76 -23.96
N PHE A 135 1.71 8.05 -24.24
CA PHE A 135 1.48 9.06 -23.20
C PHE A 135 0.00 9.15 -22.79
N ASP A 136 -0.88 8.35 -23.40
CA ASP A 136 -2.28 8.24 -22.99
C ASP A 136 -2.36 7.60 -21.61
N PRO A 137 -2.83 8.32 -20.58
CA PRO A 137 -2.83 7.80 -19.23
C PRO A 137 -3.90 6.70 -19.03
N LYS A 138 -4.82 6.49 -19.98
CA LYS A 138 -5.77 5.36 -19.93
C LYS A 138 -5.11 4.02 -20.27
N ARG A 139 -3.91 4.04 -20.82
CA ARG A 139 -3.13 2.85 -21.18
C ARG A 139 -2.08 2.59 -20.11
N PHE A 140 -2.01 1.35 -19.64
CA PHE A 140 -0.87 0.94 -18.82
C PHE A 140 0.29 0.51 -19.72
N ARG A 141 1.51 0.68 -19.21
CA ARG A 141 2.74 0.29 -19.88
C ARG A 141 2.84 -1.23 -19.97
N ARG A 142 3.08 -1.74 -21.18
CA ARG A 142 3.25 -3.17 -21.49
C ARG A 142 4.69 -3.54 -21.81
N ASP A 143 5.60 -2.56 -21.88
CA ASP A 143 7.02 -2.75 -22.23
C ASP A 143 7.88 -3.28 -21.07
N VAL A 144 7.27 -3.54 -19.91
CA VAL A 144 7.94 -4.05 -18.71
C VAL A 144 7.28 -5.34 -18.26
N LEU A 145 8.09 -6.39 -18.12
CA LEU A 145 7.70 -7.70 -17.60
C LEU A 145 8.44 -7.98 -16.30
N HIS A 146 7.72 -8.14 -15.21
CA HIS A 146 8.23 -8.63 -13.94
C HIS A 146 8.23 -10.16 -13.96
N TRP A 147 9.39 -10.76 -13.75
CA TRP A 147 9.61 -12.19 -13.88
C TRP A 147 10.28 -12.79 -12.66
N ALA A 148 9.63 -13.80 -12.07
CA ALA A 148 10.14 -14.53 -10.92
C ALA A 148 11.22 -15.54 -11.32
N THR A 149 12.33 -15.54 -10.60
CA THR A 149 13.37 -16.55 -10.68
C THR A 149 13.72 -17.06 -9.29
N CYS A 150 13.92 -18.36 -9.17
CA CYS A 150 14.37 -18.99 -7.94
C CYS A 150 15.83 -19.42 -8.09
N VAL A 151 16.69 -18.88 -7.23
CA VAL A 151 18.16 -18.99 -7.32
C VAL A 151 18.76 -19.30 -5.95
N PRO A 152 20.00 -19.82 -5.85
CA PRO A 152 20.60 -20.10 -4.55
C PRO A 152 20.76 -18.84 -3.70
N ALA A 153 20.37 -18.91 -2.42
CA ALA A 153 20.39 -17.78 -1.49
C ALA A 153 21.78 -17.22 -1.18
N SER A 154 22.84 -17.97 -1.49
CA SER A 154 24.22 -17.49 -1.42
C SER A 154 24.53 -16.38 -2.43
N CYS A 155 23.69 -16.18 -3.45
CA CYS A 155 23.94 -15.20 -4.49
C CYS A 155 23.38 -13.81 -4.15
N SER A 156 24.19 -12.77 -4.40
CA SER A 156 23.78 -11.38 -4.21
C SER A 156 22.81 -10.92 -5.31
N ASN A 157 22.03 -9.87 -5.03
CA ASN A 157 21.07 -9.34 -6.01
C ASN A 157 21.80 -8.78 -7.24
N GLU A 158 22.96 -8.16 -7.07
CA GLU A 158 23.78 -7.65 -8.17
C GLU A 158 24.31 -8.77 -9.08
N ASP A 159 24.75 -9.90 -8.51
CA ASP A 159 25.23 -11.05 -9.27
C ASP A 159 24.09 -11.72 -10.06
N ILE A 160 22.92 -11.83 -9.44
CA ILE A 160 21.70 -12.36 -10.08
C ILE A 160 21.31 -11.47 -11.27
N GLN A 161 21.26 -10.14 -11.07
CA GLN A 161 20.93 -9.19 -12.14
C GLN A 161 21.90 -9.31 -13.32
N THR A 162 23.20 -9.31 -13.04
CA THR A 162 24.25 -9.34 -14.08
C THR A 162 24.21 -10.66 -14.85
N SER A 163 24.05 -11.78 -14.14
CA SER A 163 24.00 -13.11 -14.74
C SER A 163 22.73 -13.31 -15.58
N LEU A 164 21.58 -12.85 -15.11
CA LEU A 164 20.33 -12.88 -15.89
C LEU A 164 20.43 -12.01 -17.15
N GLN A 165 20.99 -10.80 -17.03
CA GLN A 165 21.20 -9.93 -18.19
C GLN A 165 22.10 -10.63 -19.23
N ALA A 166 23.20 -11.26 -18.80
CA ALA A 166 24.12 -11.97 -19.67
C ALA A 166 23.49 -13.19 -20.34
N ALA A 167 22.62 -13.93 -19.64
CA ALA A 167 21.92 -15.10 -20.16
C ALA A 167 20.81 -14.72 -21.17
N LEU A 168 20.09 -13.63 -20.94
CA LEU A 168 18.91 -13.26 -21.72
C LEU A 168 19.22 -12.35 -22.91
N SER A 169 20.13 -11.38 -22.76
CA SER A 169 20.39 -10.37 -23.81
C SER A 169 20.73 -10.96 -25.19
N PRO A 170 21.61 -11.97 -25.30
CA PRO A 170 21.97 -12.52 -26.61
C PRO A 170 20.78 -13.15 -27.33
N THR A 171 19.97 -13.91 -26.59
CA THR A 171 18.80 -14.63 -27.10
C THR A 171 17.70 -13.67 -27.55
N PHE A 172 17.49 -12.59 -26.80
CA PHE A 172 16.56 -11.51 -27.20
C PHE A 172 17.05 -10.75 -28.42
N ARG A 173 18.35 -10.44 -28.52
CA ARG A 173 18.93 -9.75 -29.69
C ARG A 173 18.79 -10.56 -30.97
N GLN A 174 18.98 -11.89 -30.90
CA GLN A 174 18.74 -12.79 -32.04
C GLN A 174 17.29 -12.71 -32.54
N SER A 175 16.35 -12.42 -31.63
CA SER A 175 14.93 -12.24 -31.92
C SER A 175 14.56 -10.79 -32.28
N GLY A 176 15.54 -9.89 -32.44
CA GLY A 176 15.29 -8.50 -32.76
C GLY A 176 14.73 -7.66 -31.60
N LEU A 177 15.06 -8.01 -30.36
CA LEU A 177 14.64 -7.31 -29.16
C LEU A 177 15.85 -6.89 -28.32
N HIS A 178 15.78 -5.68 -27.76
CA HIS A 178 16.69 -5.23 -26.72
C HIS A 178 15.99 -5.33 -25.37
N VAL A 179 16.65 -5.95 -24.41
CA VAL A 179 16.12 -6.09 -23.04
C VAL A 179 17.09 -5.46 -22.06
N ASN A 180 16.53 -4.68 -21.13
CA ASN A 180 17.23 -4.12 -19.99
C ASN A 180 16.62 -4.69 -18.70
N LEU A 181 17.43 -5.42 -17.93
CA LEU A 181 17.02 -6.07 -16.70
C LEU A 181 17.44 -5.25 -15.49
N THR A 182 16.49 -5.04 -14.59
CA THR A 182 16.71 -4.37 -13.31
C THR A 182 16.16 -5.24 -12.17
N LEU A 183 16.94 -5.39 -11.10
CA LEU A 183 16.51 -6.14 -9.92
C LEU A 183 16.61 -5.22 -8.70
N GLY A 184 15.45 -4.86 -8.14
CA GLY A 184 15.40 -4.03 -6.94
C GLY A 184 15.89 -4.79 -5.71
N ARG A 185 16.49 -4.07 -4.75
CA ARG A 185 16.95 -4.66 -3.47
C ARG A 185 15.83 -5.36 -2.69
N ASP A 186 14.63 -4.78 -2.75
CA ASP A 186 13.43 -5.27 -2.04
C ASP A 186 12.61 -6.28 -2.85
N MET A 187 13.12 -6.73 -4.00
CA MET A 187 12.44 -7.67 -4.92
C MET A 187 12.95 -9.10 -4.77
N CYS A 188 13.86 -9.35 -3.83
CA CYS A 188 14.36 -10.68 -3.50
C CYS A 188 14.05 -11.04 -2.05
N TYR A 189 13.86 -12.34 -1.79
CA TYR A 189 13.56 -12.87 -0.48
C TYR A 189 14.11 -14.29 -0.32
N SER A 190 14.63 -14.58 0.87
CA SER A 190 15.10 -15.90 1.30
C SER A 190 14.82 -16.08 2.80
N THR A 191 14.66 -17.32 3.25
CA THR A 191 14.42 -17.65 4.68
C THR A 191 15.54 -17.21 5.63
N ASN A 192 16.75 -17.00 5.13
CA ASN A 192 17.86 -16.47 5.93
C ASN A 192 17.98 -14.93 5.89
N GLU A 193 17.20 -14.25 5.05
CA GLU A 193 17.24 -12.79 4.85
C GLU A 193 16.05 -12.08 5.54
N HIS A 194 15.54 -12.61 6.65
CA HIS A 194 14.49 -11.95 7.42
C HIS A 194 14.94 -10.55 7.88
N GLU A 195 13.99 -9.63 7.88
CA GLU A 195 14.21 -8.30 8.44
C GLU A 195 14.56 -8.42 9.92
N ASN A 196 15.71 -7.86 10.30
CA ASN A 196 16.17 -7.93 11.68
C ASN A 196 15.25 -7.10 12.58
N PHE A 197 14.91 -7.66 13.75
CA PHE A 197 14.19 -6.91 14.78
C PHE A 197 15.07 -5.75 15.27
N ASN A 198 14.61 -4.53 15.04
CA ASN A 198 15.30 -3.35 15.54
C ASN A 198 14.92 -3.06 17.00
N PHE A 199 15.66 -2.15 17.65
CA PHE A 199 15.35 -1.72 19.02
C PHE A 199 13.91 -1.22 19.17
N GLY A 200 13.39 -0.51 18.16
CA GLY A 200 12.01 -0.03 18.13
C GLY A 200 10.98 -1.15 18.23
N PHE A 201 11.18 -2.27 17.53
CA PHE A 201 10.32 -3.44 17.60
C PHE A 201 10.18 -3.97 19.03
N PHE A 202 11.31 -4.16 19.73
CA PHE A 202 11.30 -4.65 21.10
C PHE A 202 10.63 -3.67 22.08
N VAL A 203 10.88 -2.37 21.92
CA VAL A 203 10.24 -1.32 22.74
C VAL A 203 8.71 -1.33 22.55
N ILE A 204 8.23 -1.26 21.30
CA ILE A 204 6.79 -1.18 21.03
C ILE A 204 6.09 -2.49 21.41
N THR A 205 6.68 -3.63 21.08
CA THR A 205 6.12 -4.95 21.48
C THR A 205 6.09 -5.09 23.00
N GLY A 206 7.12 -4.62 23.71
CA GLY A 206 7.13 -4.57 25.17
C GLY A 206 6.03 -3.69 25.75
N ILE A 207 5.80 -2.50 25.19
CA ILE A 207 4.70 -1.60 25.60
C ILE A 207 3.34 -2.28 25.39
N LEU A 208 3.11 -2.89 24.23
CA LEU A 208 1.87 -3.59 23.91
C LEU A 208 1.67 -4.82 24.81
N PHE A 209 2.74 -5.54 25.12
CA PHE A 209 2.72 -6.67 26.04
C PHE A 209 2.33 -6.23 27.46
N VAL A 210 2.94 -5.17 27.99
CA VAL A 210 2.59 -4.62 29.32
C VAL A 210 1.15 -4.12 29.33
N ALA A 211 0.71 -3.40 28.29
CA ALA A 211 -0.68 -2.95 28.18
C ALA A 211 -1.66 -4.13 28.18
N SER A 212 -1.35 -5.18 27.42
CA SER A 212 -2.13 -6.42 27.39
C SER A 212 -2.17 -7.11 28.76
N LEU A 213 -1.04 -7.15 29.48
CA LEU A 213 -0.97 -7.71 30.83
C LEU A 213 -1.83 -6.90 31.82
N VAL A 214 -1.78 -5.57 31.77
CA VAL A 214 -2.63 -4.69 32.61
C VAL A 214 -4.11 -4.97 32.33
N VAL A 215 -4.50 -5.12 31.06
CA VAL A 215 -5.87 -5.41 30.66
C VAL A 215 -6.31 -6.81 31.12
N LEU A 216 -5.48 -7.84 30.92
CA LEU A 216 -5.79 -9.22 31.32
C LEU A 216 -5.89 -9.36 32.84
N THR A 217 -4.92 -8.80 33.58
CA THR A 217 -4.94 -8.80 35.06
C THR A 217 -6.14 -8.02 35.59
N SER A 218 -6.44 -6.85 35.04
CA SER A 218 -7.61 -6.06 35.44
C SER A 218 -8.92 -6.77 35.15
N THR A 219 -9.03 -7.44 34.00
CA THR A 219 -10.21 -8.25 33.63
C THR A 219 -10.37 -9.44 34.58
N PHE A 220 -9.28 -10.12 34.94
CA PHE A 220 -9.30 -11.22 35.90
C PHE A 220 -9.72 -10.75 37.31
N PHE A 221 -9.15 -9.65 37.80
CA PHE A 221 -9.56 -9.07 39.08
C PHE A 221 -11.01 -8.58 39.07
N ASP A 222 -11.48 -7.95 37.99
CA ASP A 222 -12.87 -7.53 37.87
C ASP A 222 -13.81 -8.74 37.87
N PHE A 223 -13.44 -9.84 37.20
CA PHE A 223 -14.21 -11.09 37.25
C PHE A 223 -14.29 -11.68 38.67
N LEU A 224 -13.16 -11.75 39.38
CA LEU A 224 -13.12 -12.24 40.77
C LEU A 224 -13.88 -11.32 41.75
N LEU A 225 -13.77 -10.01 41.59
CA LEU A 225 -14.50 -9.04 42.41
C LEU A 225 -15.99 -8.98 42.03
N TYR A 226 -16.35 -9.32 40.79
CA TYR A 226 -17.72 -9.40 40.32
C TYR A 226 -18.47 -10.57 40.98
N SER A 227 -17.81 -11.66 41.38
CA SER A 227 -18.43 -12.70 42.21
C SER A 227 -18.77 -12.22 43.63
N ASP A 228 -18.27 -11.07 44.07
CA ASP A 228 -18.33 -10.58 45.46
C ASP A 228 -19.30 -9.35 45.62
N VAL A 229 -20.40 -9.34 44.85
CA VAL A 229 -21.37 -8.23 44.56
C VAL A 229 -21.89 -7.39 45.74
N LYS A 230 -21.56 -7.67 47.00
CA LYS A 230 -22.10 -6.95 48.17
C LYS A 230 -21.21 -5.83 48.74
N ARG A 231 -20.03 -5.50 48.18
CA ARG A 231 -19.16 -4.42 48.71
C ARG A 231 -19.08 -3.20 47.78
N LYS A 232 -19.15 -2.00 48.38
CA LYS A 232 -18.84 -0.72 47.71
C LYS A 232 -17.44 -0.81 47.09
N PRO A 233 -17.23 -0.38 45.83
CA PRO A 233 -15.94 -0.48 45.18
C PRO A 233 -14.91 0.38 45.93
N SER A 234 -13.77 -0.23 46.28
CA SER A 234 -12.60 0.49 46.76
C SER A 234 -12.02 1.36 45.63
N LYS A 235 -11.18 2.36 45.95
CA LYS A 235 -10.48 3.17 44.93
C LYS A 235 -9.74 2.28 43.92
N LEU A 236 -9.12 1.20 44.39
CA LEU A 236 -8.46 0.20 43.55
C LEU A 236 -9.44 -0.51 42.61
N GLY A 237 -10.61 -0.91 43.12
CA GLY A 237 -11.67 -1.52 42.30
C GLY A 237 -12.17 -0.59 41.18
N THR A 238 -12.17 0.73 41.39
CA THR A 238 -12.49 1.70 40.34
C THR A 238 -11.43 1.73 39.24
N TYR A 239 -10.13 1.74 39.58
CA TYR A 239 -9.06 1.72 38.58
C TYR A 239 -9.02 0.40 37.79
N VAL A 240 -9.24 -0.74 38.45
CA VAL A 240 -9.32 -2.06 37.80
C VAL A 240 -10.42 -2.08 36.73
N LYS A 241 -11.59 -1.50 37.03
CA LYS A 241 -12.70 -1.44 36.07
C LYS A 241 -12.38 -0.62 34.81
N LEU A 242 -11.49 0.38 34.89
CA LEU A 242 -11.10 1.19 33.72
C LEU A 242 -10.36 0.39 32.65
N PHE A 243 -9.66 -0.67 33.04
CA PHE A 243 -8.86 -1.52 32.13
C PHE A 243 -9.45 -2.93 31.95
N SER A 244 -10.60 -3.22 32.57
CA SER A 244 -11.28 -4.51 32.44
C SER A 244 -12.02 -4.59 31.10
N LEU A 245 -11.66 -5.58 30.25
CA LEU A 245 -12.36 -5.85 29.00
C LEU A 245 -13.84 -6.12 29.22
N GLN A 246 -14.19 -6.81 30.31
CA GLN A 246 -15.58 -7.15 30.59
C GLN A 246 -16.42 -5.90 30.86
N THR A 247 -15.91 -4.98 31.68
CA THR A 247 -16.62 -3.73 31.99
C THR A 247 -16.63 -2.80 30.79
N SER A 248 -15.49 -2.61 30.11
CA SER A 248 -15.42 -1.79 28.89
C SER A 248 -16.33 -2.32 27.77
N PHE A 249 -16.43 -3.64 27.58
CA PHE A 249 -17.31 -4.23 26.57
C PHE A 249 -18.79 -4.07 26.94
N LYS A 250 -19.16 -4.21 28.22
CA LYS A 250 -20.52 -3.93 28.69
C LYS A 250 -20.91 -2.47 28.44
N GLU A 251 -20.01 -1.52 28.68
CA GLU A 251 -20.24 -0.11 28.38
C GLU A 251 -20.29 0.17 26.86
N LEU A 252 -19.46 -0.52 26.07
CA LEU A 252 -19.44 -0.37 24.61
C LEU A 252 -20.74 -0.81 23.94
N VAL A 253 -21.37 -1.88 24.44
CA VAL A 253 -22.63 -2.44 23.90
C VAL A 253 -23.86 -1.87 24.62
N ALA A 254 -23.66 -1.09 25.69
CA ALA A 254 -24.77 -0.51 26.43
C ALA A 254 -25.60 0.42 25.52
N PRO A 255 -26.94 0.33 25.58
CA PRO A 255 -27.80 1.26 24.84
C PRO A 255 -27.54 2.69 25.32
N SER A 256 -27.48 3.66 24.40
CA SER A 256 -27.16 5.04 24.75
C SER A 256 -28.20 5.62 25.71
N SER A 257 -27.77 6.07 26.88
CA SER A 257 -28.62 6.68 27.90
C SER A 257 -29.10 8.09 27.55
N SER A 258 -28.41 8.77 26.63
CA SER A 258 -28.84 10.05 26.09
C SER A 258 -29.97 9.83 25.09
N ARG A 259 -31.16 10.39 25.37
CA ARG A 259 -32.27 10.51 24.41
C ARG A 259 -31.73 10.81 23.02
N GLU A 260 -32.08 9.93 22.08
CA GLU A 260 -32.16 9.95 20.60
C GLU A 260 -31.56 11.07 19.72
N GLU A 261 -30.93 12.13 20.23
CA GLU A 261 -30.72 13.42 19.55
C GLU A 261 -29.91 13.32 18.25
N PHE A 262 -29.10 12.27 18.04
CA PHE A 262 -28.25 12.14 16.84
C PHE A 262 -28.16 10.72 16.26
N ARG A 263 -29.24 9.92 16.36
CA ARG A 263 -29.27 8.54 15.81
C ARG A 263 -28.88 8.46 14.33
N ILE A 264 -29.39 9.38 13.51
CA ILE A 264 -29.07 9.45 12.08
C ILE A 264 -27.58 9.71 11.86
N CYS A 265 -26.98 10.64 12.61
CA CYS A 265 -25.53 10.90 12.52
C CYS A 265 -24.71 9.66 12.91
N ASN A 266 -25.14 8.92 13.93
CA ASN A 266 -24.46 7.68 14.31
C ASN A 266 -24.58 6.61 13.22
N PHE A 267 -25.76 6.45 12.60
CA PHE A 267 -25.94 5.57 11.44
C PHE A 267 -25.02 5.97 10.27
N LEU A 268 -24.99 7.26 9.91
CA LEU A 268 -24.13 7.77 8.84
C LEU A 268 -22.65 7.55 9.11
N LYS A 269 -22.20 7.67 10.37
CA LYS A 269 -20.81 7.35 10.76
C LYS A 269 -20.49 5.89 10.54
N VAL A 270 -21.36 4.98 10.97
CA VAL A 270 -21.14 3.53 10.81
C VAL A 270 -21.13 3.16 9.33
N PHE A 271 -22.16 3.59 8.59
CA PHE A 271 -22.29 3.31 7.16
C PHE A 271 -21.12 3.90 6.35
N GLY A 272 -20.77 5.16 6.61
CA GLY A 272 -19.62 5.82 6.00
C GLY A 272 -18.31 5.09 6.30
N MET A 273 -18.12 4.62 7.55
CA MET A 273 -16.90 3.90 7.93
C MET A 273 -16.81 2.53 7.23
N CYS A 274 -17.92 1.81 7.09
CA CYS A 274 -17.96 0.57 6.32
C CYS A 274 -17.54 0.79 4.86
N ILE A 275 -18.01 1.87 4.23
CA ILE A 275 -17.61 2.21 2.86
C ILE A 275 -16.14 2.62 2.81
N VAL A 276 -15.63 3.40 3.77
CA VAL A 276 -14.20 3.78 3.87
C VAL A 276 -13.33 2.52 3.96
N ILE A 277 -13.64 1.59 4.87
CA ILE A 277 -12.90 0.34 5.04
C ILE A 277 -12.94 -0.50 3.76
N THR A 278 -14.12 -0.63 3.14
CA THR A 278 -14.28 -1.37 1.88
C THR A 278 -13.48 -0.72 0.76
N GLY A 279 -13.52 0.61 0.64
CA GLY A 279 -12.77 1.38 -0.34
C GLY A 279 -11.26 1.20 -0.19
N HIS A 280 -10.72 1.31 1.03
CA HIS A 280 -9.29 1.07 1.28
C HIS A 280 -8.90 -0.38 0.98
N ARG A 281 -9.71 -1.37 1.37
CA ARG A 281 -9.46 -2.78 1.03
C ARG A 281 -9.40 -2.98 -0.48
N LEU A 282 -10.36 -2.42 -1.22
CA LEU A 282 -10.36 -2.49 -2.68
C LEU A 282 -9.16 -1.75 -3.28
N MET A 283 -8.76 -0.60 -2.76
CA MET A 283 -7.56 0.12 -3.23
C MET A 283 -6.29 -0.72 -3.05
N TYR A 284 -6.10 -1.35 -1.90
CA TYR A 284 -4.96 -2.26 -1.69
C TYR A 284 -5.03 -3.50 -2.58
N MET A 285 -6.21 -4.14 -2.71
CA MET A 285 -6.38 -5.30 -3.60
C MET A 285 -6.13 -4.94 -5.06
N ASN A 286 -6.59 -3.78 -5.51
CA ASN A 286 -6.36 -3.26 -6.87
C ASN A 286 -4.91 -2.82 -7.10
N SER A 287 -4.16 -2.57 -6.02
CA SER A 287 -2.70 -2.33 -6.10
C SER A 287 -1.92 -3.65 -6.14
N MET A 288 -2.59 -4.79 -5.88
CA MET A 288 -2.05 -6.11 -6.15
C MET A 288 -2.33 -6.51 -7.59
N GLN A 289 -1.53 -7.45 -8.09
CA GLN A 289 -1.57 -7.87 -9.48
C GLN A 289 -2.87 -8.62 -9.75
N SER A 290 -3.65 -8.11 -10.69
CA SER A 290 -4.80 -8.82 -11.25
C SER A 290 -4.38 -9.50 -12.55
N GLN A 291 -4.88 -10.72 -12.78
CA GLN A 291 -4.86 -11.29 -14.13
C GLN A 291 -5.74 -10.43 -15.03
N ASN A 292 -5.32 -10.23 -16.28
CA ASN A 292 -5.92 -9.34 -17.26
C ASN A 292 -5.88 -7.86 -16.84
N THR A 293 -4.68 -7.32 -16.72
CA THR A 293 -4.41 -5.89 -16.42
C THR A 293 -5.18 -4.95 -17.35
N GLU A 294 -5.33 -5.29 -18.64
CA GLU A 294 -6.14 -4.52 -19.60
C GLU A 294 -7.60 -4.39 -19.17
N TYR A 295 -8.21 -5.48 -18.73
CA TYR A 295 -9.59 -5.44 -18.25
C TYR A 295 -9.73 -4.53 -17.02
N PHE A 296 -8.80 -4.61 -16.08
CA PHE A 296 -8.84 -3.76 -14.90
C PHE A 296 -8.62 -2.27 -15.24
N TYR A 297 -7.45 -1.93 -15.80
CA TYR A 297 -7.03 -0.54 -15.97
C TYR A 297 -7.72 0.18 -17.14
N GLU A 298 -8.04 -0.53 -18.21
CA GLU A 298 -8.60 0.10 -19.42
C GLU A 298 -10.13 -0.01 -19.49
N ARG A 299 -10.75 -0.93 -18.72
CA ARG A 299 -12.21 -1.14 -18.75
C ARG A 299 -12.89 -0.94 -17.40
N ILE A 300 -12.49 -1.64 -16.34
CA ILE A 300 -13.17 -1.57 -15.04
C ILE A 300 -13.11 -0.16 -14.44
N ILE A 301 -11.97 0.50 -14.54
CA ILE A 301 -11.79 1.87 -14.03
C ILE A 301 -12.75 2.88 -14.68
N ASN A 302 -13.24 2.60 -15.89
CA ASN A 302 -14.19 3.48 -16.59
C ASN A 302 -15.65 3.26 -16.15
N TYR A 303 -15.97 2.23 -15.36
CA TYR A 303 -17.32 2.06 -14.83
C TYR A 303 -17.62 3.09 -13.74
N PHE A 304 -18.83 3.64 -13.79
CA PHE A 304 -19.30 4.67 -12.85
C PHE A 304 -19.10 4.26 -11.38
N MET A 305 -19.47 3.03 -11.02
CA MET A 305 -19.31 2.52 -9.65
C MET A 305 -17.84 2.44 -9.22
N THR A 306 -16.93 2.06 -10.12
CA THR A 306 -15.49 2.04 -9.83
C THR A 306 -14.98 3.46 -9.62
N ILE A 307 -15.36 4.41 -10.48
CA ILE A 307 -14.96 5.82 -10.35
C ILE A 307 -15.42 6.39 -9.00
N LEU A 308 -16.64 6.08 -8.56
CA LEU A 308 -17.14 6.47 -7.24
C LEU A 308 -16.27 5.92 -6.11
N ILE A 309 -15.87 4.65 -6.17
CA ILE A 309 -14.99 4.03 -5.17
C ILE A 309 -13.59 4.67 -5.19
N LEU A 310 -13.02 4.92 -6.39
CA LEU A 310 -11.72 5.55 -6.55
C LEU A 310 -11.69 7.01 -6.06
N ASN A 311 -12.83 7.69 -6.14
CA ASN A 311 -13.02 9.04 -5.60
C ASN A 311 -13.68 8.99 -4.21
N GLY A 312 -13.54 7.86 -3.52
CA GLY A 312 -14.11 7.63 -2.20
C GLY A 312 -13.63 8.62 -1.14
N GLY A 313 -12.58 9.40 -1.39
CA GLY A 313 -12.19 10.53 -0.54
C GLY A 313 -13.35 11.50 -0.24
N LEU A 314 -14.31 11.66 -1.16
CA LEU A 314 -15.51 12.48 -0.96
C LEU A 314 -16.40 11.98 0.18
N ILE A 315 -16.36 10.69 0.52
CA ILE A 315 -17.16 10.18 1.64
C ILE A 315 -16.69 10.72 2.99
N VAL A 316 -15.43 11.13 3.06
CA VAL A 316 -14.83 11.71 4.26
C VAL A 316 -15.49 13.05 4.59
N ASP A 317 -16.03 13.77 3.60
CA ASP A 317 -16.74 15.04 3.81
C ASP A 317 -17.97 14.88 4.70
N VAL A 318 -18.62 13.71 4.67
CA VAL A 318 -19.73 13.40 5.58
C VAL A 318 -19.25 13.48 7.03
N PHE A 319 -18.04 12.99 7.33
CA PHE A 319 -17.45 13.07 8.66
C PHE A 319 -17.05 14.51 9.01
N PHE A 320 -16.50 15.29 8.07
CA PHE A 320 -16.18 16.70 8.33
C PHE A 320 -17.43 17.53 8.63
N VAL A 321 -18.52 17.34 7.88
CA VAL A 321 -19.80 18.02 8.11
C VAL A 321 -20.36 17.66 9.49
N MET A 322 -20.35 16.37 9.86
CA MET A 322 -20.78 15.94 11.19
C MET A 322 -19.90 16.49 12.32
N SER A 323 -18.58 16.51 12.12
CA SER A 323 -17.62 17.11 13.06
C SER A 323 -17.91 18.61 13.26
N GLY A 324 -18.11 19.36 12.18
CA GLY A 324 -18.43 20.79 12.23
C GLY A 324 -19.79 21.08 12.88
N PHE A 325 -20.82 20.30 12.56
CA PHE A 325 -22.13 20.41 13.19
C PHE A 325 -22.08 20.18 14.70
N LEU A 326 -21.45 19.09 15.15
CA LEU A 326 -21.30 18.78 16.57
C LEU A 326 -20.41 19.79 17.29
N LEU A 327 -19.39 20.34 16.61
CA LEU A 327 -18.56 21.41 17.14
C LEU A 327 -19.40 22.65 17.42
N CYS A 328 -20.17 23.11 16.43
CA CYS A 328 -21.05 24.27 16.56
C CYS A 328 -22.03 24.11 17.73
N LEU A 329 -22.73 22.97 17.79
CA LEU A 329 -23.68 22.71 18.86
C LEU A 329 -23.05 22.76 20.26
N ASN A 330 -21.92 22.08 20.46
CA ASN A 330 -21.29 22.01 21.77
C ASN A 330 -20.65 23.34 22.19
N VAL A 331 -20.01 24.04 21.25
CA VAL A 331 -19.36 25.33 21.52
C VAL A 331 -20.39 26.42 21.80
N CYS A 332 -21.47 26.50 21.01
CA CYS A 332 -22.57 27.45 21.28
C CYS A 332 -23.21 27.16 22.64
N LYS A 333 -23.51 25.90 22.97
CA LYS A 333 -24.05 25.52 24.29
C LYS A 333 -23.15 25.95 25.45
N GLU A 334 -21.83 25.77 25.34
CA GLU A 334 -20.89 26.20 26.38
C GLU A 334 -20.76 27.73 26.45
N LEU A 335 -20.77 28.42 25.31
CA LEU A 335 -20.77 29.89 25.24
C LEU A 335 -22.03 30.49 25.85
N ASP A 336 -23.21 29.94 25.56
CA ASP A 336 -24.48 30.39 26.13
C ASP A 336 -24.52 30.19 27.65
N LYS A 337 -23.78 29.18 28.16
CA LYS A 337 -23.71 28.86 29.59
C LYS A 337 -22.66 29.66 30.37
N LYS A 338 -21.47 29.86 29.80
CA LYS A 338 -20.28 30.40 30.50
C LYS A 338 -19.74 31.70 29.90
N SER A 339 -20.27 32.14 28.75
CA SER A 339 -19.83 33.32 27.99
C SER A 339 -18.34 33.38 27.65
N SER A 340 -17.61 32.28 27.82
CA SER A 340 -16.16 32.19 27.67
C SER A 340 -15.73 30.77 27.32
N LEU A 341 -14.62 30.65 26.58
CA LEU A 341 -14.04 29.37 26.17
C LEU A 341 -12.57 29.32 26.54
N ASN A 342 -12.14 28.22 27.14
CA ASN A 342 -10.72 27.91 27.27
C ASN A 342 -10.27 27.15 26.01
N ILE A 343 -9.99 27.89 24.94
CA ILE A 343 -9.63 27.33 23.63
C ILE A 343 -8.40 26.41 23.72
N PRO A 344 -7.28 26.79 24.39
CA PRO A 344 -6.14 25.89 24.52
C PRO A 344 -6.47 24.56 25.19
N LEU A 345 -7.30 24.59 26.25
CA LEU A 345 -7.72 23.37 26.94
C LEU A 345 -8.60 22.49 26.05
N ILE A 346 -9.54 23.07 25.31
CA ILE A 346 -10.42 22.33 24.39
C ILE A 346 -9.60 21.63 23.29
N ILE A 347 -8.60 22.33 22.74
CA ILE A 347 -7.67 21.78 21.74
C ILE A 347 -6.83 20.66 22.36
N LEU A 348 -6.26 20.87 23.55
CA LEU A 348 -5.44 19.88 24.24
C LEU A 348 -6.23 18.61 24.56
N VAL A 349 -7.47 18.74 25.06
CA VAL A 349 -8.32 17.59 25.38
C VAL A 349 -8.67 16.78 24.12
N ARG A 350 -8.95 17.45 22.99
CA ARG A 350 -9.18 16.74 21.72
C ARG A 350 -7.92 16.04 21.23
N TRP A 351 -6.76 16.71 21.31
CA TRP A 351 -5.47 16.13 20.93
C TRP A 351 -5.15 14.88 21.78
N LEU A 352 -5.28 14.98 23.11
CA LEU A 352 -5.08 13.87 24.05
C LEU A 352 -6.06 12.70 23.84
N ARG A 353 -7.25 12.97 23.31
CA ARG A 353 -8.23 11.92 22.97
C ARG A 353 -7.81 11.09 21.75
N ILE A 354 -7.17 11.71 20.75
CA ILE A 354 -6.87 11.06 19.47
C ILE A 354 -5.48 10.40 19.48
N ILE A 355 -4.50 11.08 20.08
CA ILE A 355 -3.09 10.73 19.97
C ILE A 355 -2.73 9.34 20.50
N PRO A 356 -3.24 8.85 21.64
CA PRO A 356 -2.81 7.55 22.16
C PRO A 356 -3.00 6.42 21.14
N THR A 357 -4.19 6.30 20.55
CA THR A 357 -4.49 5.28 19.54
C THR A 357 -3.76 5.53 18.24
N TYR A 358 -3.62 6.80 17.85
CA TYR A 358 -2.93 7.15 16.61
C TYR A 358 -1.43 6.86 16.68
N ALA A 359 -0.78 7.16 17.80
CA ALA A 359 0.63 6.86 18.05
C ALA A 359 0.91 5.37 18.04
N VAL A 360 0.05 4.55 18.66
CA VAL A 360 0.16 3.09 18.59
C VAL A 360 0.03 2.60 17.14
N SER A 361 -0.92 3.15 16.37
CA SER A 361 -1.12 2.78 14.97
C SER A 361 0.11 3.11 14.11
N VAL A 362 0.68 4.29 14.29
CA VAL A 362 1.92 4.73 13.61
C VAL A 362 3.10 3.84 14.00
N ALA A 363 3.24 3.51 15.30
CA ALA A 363 4.30 2.63 15.79
C ALA A 363 4.20 1.20 15.21
N ILE A 364 2.98 0.66 15.09
CA ILE A 364 2.74 -0.64 14.46
C ILE A 364 3.21 -0.62 12.99
N HIS A 365 2.84 0.42 12.23
CA HIS A 365 3.27 0.53 10.82
C HIS A 365 4.80 0.72 10.69
N ALA A 366 5.42 1.42 11.64
CA ALA A 366 6.86 1.66 11.64
C ALA A 366 7.70 0.42 11.99
N TYR A 367 7.26 -0.39 12.95
CA TYR A 367 8.12 -1.39 13.59
C TYR A 367 7.59 -2.81 13.59
N ILE A 368 6.27 -3.02 13.57
CA ILE A 368 5.68 -4.36 13.74
C ILE A 368 5.21 -4.95 12.41
N LEU A 369 4.57 -4.12 11.57
CA LEU A 369 3.85 -4.58 10.39
C LEU A 369 4.73 -5.36 9.41
N ILE A 370 6.00 -4.98 9.26
CA ILE A 370 6.95 -5.65 8.36
C ILE A 370 7.18 -7.12 8.72
N HIS A 371 7.03 -7.51 9.99
CA HIS A 371 7.25 -8.87 10.48
C HIS A 371 5.96 -9.72 10.55
N PHE A 372 4.82 -9.19 10.10
CA PHE A 372 3.52 -9.84 10.28
C PHE A 372 3.23 -10.94 9.25
N SER A 373 3.88 -10.89 8.09
CA SER A 373 3.72 -11.84 6.99
C SER A 373 4.96 -11.80 6.11
N ASP A 374 5.06 -12.77 5.20
CA ASP A 374 6.00 -12.75 4.08
C ASP A 374 5.23 -12.81 2.75
N GLY A 375 5.93 -12.60 1.64
CA GLY A 375 5.34 -12.70 0.30
C GLY A 375 6.19 -12.03 -0.78
N PRO A 376 5.91 -12.30 -2.07
CA PRO A 376 6.74 -11.88 -3.20
C PRO A 376 6.89 -10.36 -3.33
N LEU A 377 5.94 -9.58 -2.79
CA LEU A 377 5.96 -8.12 -2.79
C LEU A 377 5.88 -7.50 -1.39
N TRP A 378 5.92 -8.32 -0.34
CA TRP A 378 5.70 -7.84 1.02
C TRP A 378 6.77 -6.82 1.44
N LYS A 379 8.05 -7.16 1.23
CA LYS A 379 9.18 -6.27 1.51
C LYS A 379 9.12 -4.98 0.69
N PHE A 380 8.79 -5.08 -0.60
CA PHE A 380 8.62 -3.91 -1.47
C PHE A 380 7.50 -2.96 -1.00
N LEU A 381 6.34 -3.50 -0.62
CA LEU A 381 5.18 -2.69 -0.22
C LEU A 381 5.29 -2.22 1.24
N ILE A 382 5.37 -3.17 2.17
CA ILE A 382 5.32 -2.92 3.61
C ILE A 382 6.67 -2.43 4.13
N GLY A 383 7.79 -2.89 3.58
CA GLY A 383 9.11 -2.38 3.97
C GLY A 383 9.26 -0.88 3.72
N ARG A 384 8.80 -0.39 2.56
CA ARG A 384 8.77 1.06 2.27
C ARG A 384 7.84 1.83 3.20
N VAL A 385 6.67 1.29 3.52
CA VAL A 385 5.76 1.90 4.50
C VAL A 385 6.44 1.99 5.86
N ALA A 386 7.11 0.93 6.31
CA ALA A 386 7.86 0.92 7.56
C ALA A 386 8.97 1.97 7.57
N THR A 387 9.79 2.04 6.51
CA THR A 387 10.85 3.06 6.38
C THR A 387 10.29 4.49 6.42
N ARG A 388 9.22 4.77 5.66
CA ARG A 388 8.55 6.08 5.66
C ARG A 388 8.03 6.44 7.04
N CYS A 389 7.43 5.47 7.74
CA CYS A 389 6.95 5.66 9.09
C CYS A 389 8.08 5.92 10.08
N GLN A 390 9.19 5.19 10.02
CA GLN A 390 10.35 5.42 10.88
C GLN A 390 10.97 6.82 10.67
N GLN A 391 10.93 7.34 9.46
CA GLN A 391 11.48 8.67 9.13
C GLN A 391 10.50 9.82 9.44
N ASN A 392 9.20 9.63 9.21
CA ASN A 392 8.21 10.72 9.20
C ASN A 392 7.09 10.60 10.24
N TRP A 393 7.15 9.65 11.21
CA TRP A 393 6.10 9.44 12.22
C TRP A 393 5.66 10.70 12.98
N TRP A 394 6.60 11.60 13.27
CA TRP A 394 6.35 12.82 14.04
C TRP A 394 5.37 13.76 13.32
N SER A 395 5.39 13.78 11.98
CA SER A 395 4.49 14.61 11.17
C SER A 395 3.03 14.20 11.33
N ASN A 396 2.78 12.88 11.49
CA ASN A 396 1.46 12.34 11.78
C ASN A 396 1.00 12.76 13.18
N LEU A 397 1.85 12.67 14.22
CA LEU A 397 1.48 13.05 15.60
C LEU A 397 1.24 14.56 15.78
N LEU A 398 1.86 15.39 14.95
CA LEU A 398 1.62 16.82 14.92
C LEU A 398 0.46 17.22 13.99
N PHE A 399 -0.17 16.28 13.31
CA PHE A 399 -1.24 16.52 12.32
C PHE A 399 -0.81 17.39 11.11
N ILE A 400 0.47 17.41 10.76
CA ILE A 400 1.03 18.22 9.66
C ILE A 400 1.54 17.38 8.48
N ASN A 401 1.29 16.07 8.50
CA ASN A 401 1.66 15.14 7.42
C ASN A 401 1.06 15.50 6.06
N ASN A 402 0.04 16.37 5.99
CA ASN A 402 -0.53 16.84 4.72
C ASN A 402 0.32 17.93 4.04
N TYR A 403 1.33 18.48 4.73
CA TYR A 403 2.14 19.60 4.23
C TYR A 403 3.63 19.27 4.17
N ILE A 404 4.11 18.38 5.04
CA ILE A 404 5.52 17.99 5.13
C ILE A 404 5.71 16.61 4.52
N ASN A 405 6.72 16.46 3.66
CA ASN A 405 7.12 15.18 3.05
C ASN A 405 5.92 14.41 2.46
N VAL A 406 5.07 15.11 1.70
CA VAL A 406 3.78 14.58 1.20
C VAL A 406 3.97 13.30 0.37
N ASP A 407 5.08 13.17 -0.37
CA ASP A 407 5.38 11.97 -1.17
C ASP A 407 5.87 10.76 -0.33
N GLN A 408 6.19 10.97 0.95
CA GLN A 408 6.76 9.98 1.86
C GLN A 408 5.98 9.89 3.17
N GLN A 409 4.66 10.08 3.11
CA GLN A 409 3.76 9.94 4.26
C GLN A 409 3.85 8.54 4.87
N CYS A 410 3.79 8.48 6.20
CA CYS A 410 3.78 7.22 6.95
C CYS A 410 2.48 6.43 6.71
N MET A 411 1.34 7.04 7.03
CA MET A 411 0.01 6.44 6.86
C MET A 411 -0.81 7.34 5.94
N ILE A 412 -0.92 6.96 4.67
CA ILE A 412 -1.65 7.78 3.69
C ILE A 412 -3.11 7.95 4.08
N GLN A 413 -3.76 6.89 4.56
CA GLN A 413 -5.16 6.86 4.98
C GLN A 413 -5.49 7.81 6.15
N SER A 414 -4.49 8.30 6.90
CA SER A 414 -4.72 9.20 8.04
C SER A 414 -4.67 10.69 7.67
N TRP A 415 -4.57 11.02 6.37
CA TRP A 415 -4.60 12.41 5.89
C TRP A 415 -5.81 13.20 6.40
N TYR A 416 -6.98 12.55 6.49
CA TYR A 416 -8.21 13.21 6.89
C TYR A 416 -8.23 13.61 8.36
N LEU A 417 -7.51 12.88 9.21
CA LEU A 417 -7.46 13.14 10.64
C LEU A 417 -6.75 14.48 10.92
N SER A 418 -5.75 14.79 10.10
CA SER A 418 -5.06 16.08 10.12
C SER A 418 -5.96 17.22 9.65
N CYS A 419 -6.75 16.99 8.60
CA CYS A 419 -7.79 17.94 8.19
C CYS A 419 -8.84 18.17 9.31
N ASP A 420 -9.32 17.11 9.96
CA ASP A 420 -10.31 17.19 11.04
C ASP A 420 -9.79 18.00 12.23
N MET A 421 -8.51 17.85 12.60
CA MET A 421 -7.89 18.66 13.65
C MET A 421 -7.77 20.13 13.25
N HIS A 422 -7.35 20.43 12.01
CA HIS A 422 -7.26 21.81 11.52
C HIS A 422 -8.63 22.48 11.42
N PHE A 423 -9.63 21.78 10.86
CA PHE A 423 -11.00 22.26 10.77
C PHE A 423 -11.62 22.46 12.15
N PHE A 424 -11.28 21.63 13.13
CA PHE A 424 -11.71 21.86 14.50
C PHE A 424 -11.15 23.16 15.09
N VAL A 425 -9.85 23.40 14.94
CA VAL A 425 -9.20 24.62 15.45
C VAL A 425 -9.80 25.85 14.77
N ILE A 426 -9.85 25.89 13.43
CA ILE A 426 -10.45 26.99 12.66
C ILE A 426 -11.93 27.16 13.02
N GLY A 427 -12.67 26.05 13.12
CA GLY A 427 -14.09 26.04 13.44
C GLY A 427 -14.40 26.70 14.79
N ILE A 428 -13.60 26.44 15.84
CA ILE A 428 -13.77 27.11 17.14
C ILE A 428 -13.71 28.63 17.00
N PHE A 429 -12.72 29.15 16.25
CA PHE A 429 -12.57 30.59 16.05
C PHE A 429 -13.74 31.17 15.24
N LEU A 430 -14.14 30.50 14.16
CA LEU A 430 -15.28 30.93 13.34
C LEU A 430 -16.58 30.98 14.16
N ILE A 431 -16.86 29.94 14.94
CA ILE A 431 -18.04 29.87 15.80
C ILE A 431 -17.99 30.96 16.88
N TYR A 432 -16.85 31.12 17.56
CA TYR A 432 -16.70 32.14 18.61
C TYR A 432 -16.94 33.56 18.08
N ILE A 433 -16.34 33.91 16.94
CA ILE A 433 -16.52 35.22 16.30
C ILE A 433 -17.98 35.40 15.86
N THR A 434 -18.61 34.35 15.32
CA THR A 434 -20.00 34.41 14.87
C THR A 434 -20.98 34.59 16.01
N TRP A 435 -20.76 33.88 17.12
CA TRP A 435 -21.56 34.02 18.34
C TRP A 435 -21.40 35.42 18.96
N ARG A 436 -20.17 35.94 19.04
CA ARG A 436 -19.90 37.25 19.64
C ARG A 436 -20.33 38.43 18.76
N TRP A 437 -20.13 38.32 17.44
CA TRP A 437 -20.37 39.39 16.46
C TRP A 437 -21.03 38.84 15.19
N HIS A 438 -22.33 38.62 15.25
CA HIS A 438 -23.14 38.02 14.17
C HIS A 438 -22.87 38.57 12.76
N LYS A 439 -22.79 39.90 12.58
CA LYS A 439 -22.51 40.52 11.27
C LYS A 439 -21.10 40.20 10.76
N THR A 440 -20.10 40.40 11.60
CA THR A 440 -18.69 40.11 11.27
C THR A 440 -18.47 38.62 11.02
N GLY A 441 -19.09 37.77 11.84
CA GLY A 441 -19.05 36.33 11.66
C GLY A 441 -19.71 35.87 10.36
N GLY A 442 -20.87 36.42 10.01
CA GLY A 442 -21.52 36.15 8.72
C GLY A 442 -20.61 36.47 7.52
N THR A 443 -19.96 37.66 7.55
CA THR A 443 -18.97 38.03 6.52
C THR A 443 -17.78 37.08 6.51
N LEU A 444 -17.26 36.70 7.68
CA LEU A 444 -16.10 35.80 7.78
C LEU A 444 -16.42 34.38 7.28
N LEU A 445 -17.63 33.87 7.55
CA LEU A 445 -18.11 32.59 7.02
C LEU A 445 -18.22 32.63 5.50
N LEU A 446 -18.78 33.71 4.94
CA LEU A 446 -18.85 33.89 3.49
C LEU A 446 -17.45 33.94 2.86
N LEU A 447 -16.53 34.72 3.44
CA LEU A 447 -15.14 34.79 2.97
C LEU A 447 -14.46 33.43 3.04
N THR A 448 -14.66 32.69 4.13
CA THR A 448 -14.09 31.34 4.29
C THR A 448 -14.65 30.37 3.26
N LEU A 449 -15.97 30.43 2.98
CA LEU A 449 -16.59 29.66 1.92
C LEU A 449 -15.99 29.98 0.55
N LEU A 450 -15.87 31.27 0.21
CA LEU A 450 -15.27 31.72 -1.05
C LEU A 450 -13.81 31.28 -1.17
N VAL A 451 -13.01 31.36 -0.10
CA VAL A 451 -11.62 30.90 -0.07
C VAL A 451 -11.53 29.38 -0.20
N SER A 452 -12.41 28.63 0.46
CA SER A 452 -12.44 27.15 0.40
C SER A 452 -12.75 26.61 -0.99
N VAL A 453 -13.49 27.36 -1.81
CA VAL A 453 -13.75 27.02 -3.21
C VAL A 453 -12.66 27.60 -4.12
N GLY A 454 -12.25 28.84 -3.87
CA GLY A 454 -11.34 29.60 -4.72
C GLY A 454 -9.92 29.04 -4.73
N ILE A 455 -9.35 28.68 -3.57
CA ILE A 455 -7.97 28.16 -3.49
C ILE A 455 -7.85 26.81 -4.24
N PRO A 456 -8.68 25.79 -3.97
CA PRO A 456 -8.61 24.53 -4.72
C PRO A 456 -8.88 24.72 -6.22
N ALA A 457 -9.81 25.59 -6.59
CA ALA A 457 -10.07 25.91 -8.00
C ALA A 457 -8.85 26.54 -8.68
N TYR A 458 -8.20 27.51 -8.03
CA TYR A 458 -6.99 28.15 -8.53
C TYR A 458 -5.82 27.17 -8.66
N ILE A 459 -5.55 26.39 -7.61
CA ILE A 459 -4.48 25.37 -7.61
C ILE A 459 -4.73 24.34 -8.70
N THR A 460 -5.98 23.86 -8.85
CA THR A 460 -6.36 22.90 -9.89
C THR A 460 -6.14 23.47 -11.29
N TYR A 461 -6.51 24.74 -11.50
CA TYR A 461 -6.33 25.43 -12.78
C TYR A 461 -4.86 25.64 -13.13
N VAL A 462 -4.06 26.19 -12.21
CA VAL A 462 -2.64 26.50 -12.43
C VAL A 462 -1.81 25.25 -12.63
N ASN A 463 -1.99 24.25 -11.77
CA ASN A 463 -1.23 23.00 -11.84
C ASN A 463 -1.81 22.00 -12.86
N LYS A 464 -2.90 22.37 -13.56
CA LYS A 464 -3.62 21.52 -14.50
C LYS A 464 -3.97 20.16 -13.90
N TYR A 465 -4.33 20.15 -12.62
CA TYR A 465 -4.76 18.94 -11.95
C TYR A 465 -6.09 18.47 -12.52
N LYS A 466 -6.29 17.16 -12.52
CA LYS A 466 -7.56 16.56 -12.93
C LYS A 466 -8.47 16.56 -11.71
N GLY A 467 -9.72 17.02 -11.87
CA GLY A 467 -10.69 17.12 -10.75
C GLY A 467 -11.19 15.79 -10.20
N VAL A 468 -10.57 14.67 -10.58
CA VAL A 468 -10.94 13.30 -10.21
C VAL A 468 -9.64 12.53 -10.02
N VAL A 469 -9.52 11.80 -8.90
CA VAL A 469 -8.39 10.89 -8.68
C VAL A 469 -8.45 9.81 -9.75
N ARG A 470 -7.39 9.73 -10.55
CA ARG A 470 -7.21 8.72 -11.58
C ARG A 470 -6.05 7.83 -11.15
N LEU A 471 -6.31 6.54 -10.98
CA LEU A 471 -5.26 5.56 -10.83
C LEU A 471 -4.58 5.40 -12.19
N TYR A 472 -3.44 6.04 -12.35
CA TYR A 472 -2.57 5.86 -13.50
C TYR A 472 -1.36 5.05 -13.06
N HIS A 473 -1.03 4.01 -13.82
CA HIS A 473 0.27 3.36 -13.72
C HIS A 473 1.33 4.26 -14.34
N GLY A 474 2.40 4.54 -13.60
CA GLY A 474 3.65 5.12 -14.10
C GLY A 474 4.64 4.03 -14.46
#